data_AF-A0A8J6YBV4-F1
#
_entry.id   AF-A0A8J6YBV4-F1
#
_cell.length_a   1.000
_cell.length_b   1.000
_cell.length_c   1.000
_cell.angle_alpha   90.00
_cell.angle_beta   90.00
_cell.angle_gamma   90.00
#
_symmetry.space_group_name_H-M   'P 1'
#
loop_
_entity.id
_entity.type
_entity.pdbx_description
1 polymer ?
#
loop_
_entity_poly.entity_id
_entity_poly.type
_entity_poly.pdbx_seq_one_letter_code
_entity_poly.pdbx_strand_id
1 'polypeptide(L)'
;MVDVTDRTELDLWLEGGPPYRAGSTVMLVRGDDSDVRSFLPNALDAAKEGTKRVVVWVKESSLLSESEQKELFGKGERVLASVIGIDGRAGGWITRDRLRVEDAVFAFSEAEDISA
;
A
#
# COMPACT_ATOMS: atom_id res chain seq x y z
N MET A 1 3.31 10.69 2.47
CA MET A 1 2.59 9.67 3.26
C MET A 1 1.21 10.20 3.59
N VAL A 2 0.22 9.32 3.61
CA VAL A 2 -1.12 9.59 4.16
C VAL A 2 -1.31 8.65 5.35
N ASP A 3 -1.59 9.20 6.52
CA ASP A 3 -1.82 8.44 7.76
C ASP A 3 -3.33 8.37 7.98
N VAL A 4 -3.90 7.18 7.77
CA VAL A 4 -5.34 6.98 7.76
C VAL A 4 -5.79 6.49 9.12
N THR A 5 -6.61 7.32 9.77
CA THR A 5 -7.16 7.04 11.10
C THR A 5 -8.65 6.70 11.08
N ASP A 6 -9.31 6.86 9.94
CA ASP A 6 -10.74 6.58 9.79
C ASP A 6 -11.06 5.76 8.54
N ARG A 7 -12.21 5.09 8.59
CA ARG A 7 -12.64 4.17 7.53
C ARG A 7 -13.03 4.90 6.24
N THR A 8 -13.62 6.08 6.34
CA THR A 8 -14.11 6.84 5.18
C THR A 8 -12.95 7.34 4.32
N GLU A 9 -11.85 7.75 4.94
CA GLU A 9 -10.62 8.10 4.24
C GLU A 9 -10.00 6.86 3.58
N LEU A 10 -10.00 5.72 4.27
CA LEU A 10 -9.51 4.45 3.71
C LEU A 10 -10.28 4.04 2.46
N ASP A 11 -11.61 4.12 2.49
CA ASP A 11 -12.48 3.76 1.36
C ASP A 11 -12.08 4.50 0.07
N LEU A 12 -11.80 5.80 0.16
CA LEU A 12 -11.36 6.60 -0.98
C LEU A 12 -10.04 6.08 -1.58
N TRP A 13 -9.12 5.59 -0.75
CA TRP A 13 -7.85 5.02 -1.25
C TRP A 13 -8.02 3.65 -1.87
N LEU A 14 -8.93 2.82 -1.34
CA LEU A 14 -9.24 1.51 -1.89
C LEU A 14 -9.97 1.59 -3.24
N GLU A 15 -10.77 2.65 -3.45
CA GLU A 15 -11.48 2.90 -4.71
C GLU A 15 -10.59 3.55 -5.81
N GLY A 16 -9.27 3.61 -5.62
CA GLY A 16 -8.33 4.18 -6.59
C GLY A 16 -7.87 5.62 -6.26
N GLY A 17 -8.11 6.06 -5.04
CA GLY A 17 -7.65 7.34 -4.50
C GLY A 17 -8.72 8.43 -4.54
N PRO A 18 -8.65 9.43 -3.64
CA PRO A 18 -9.54 10.59 -3.67
C PRO A 18 -9.40 11.36 -5.00
N PRO A 19 -10.39 12.18 -5.41
CA PRO A 19 -10.42 12.81 -6.75
C PRO A 19 -9.16 13.60 -7.12
N TYR A 20 -8.49 14.20 -6.15
CA TYR A 20 -7.24 14.97 -6.34
C TYR A 20 -5.98 14.10 -6.51
N ARG A 21 -6.08 12.79 -6.28
CA ARG A 21 -5.03 11.77 -6.49
C ARG A 21 -5.52 10.59 -7.34
N ALA A 22 -6.62 10.75 -8.07
CA ALA A 22 -7.17 9.70 -8.92
C ALA A 22 -6.14 9.16 -9.91
N GLY A 23 -6.12 7.84 -10.09
CA GLY A 23 -5.15 7.15 -10.95
C GLY A 23 -3.73 7.17 -10.37
N SER A 24 -3.61 7.15 -9.05
CA SER A 24 -2.35 6.88 -8.35
C SER A 24 -2.20 5.39 -8.06
N THR A 25 -0.97 4.91 -8.11
CA THR A 25 -0.59 3.60 -7.56
C THR A 25 -0.39 3.75 -6.06
N VAL A 26 -1.13 2.99 -5.26
CA VAL A 26 -1.21 3.16 -3.81
C VAL A 26 -0.57 1.98 -3.09
N MET A 27 0.51 2.22 -2.37
CA MET A 27 1.05 1.25 -1.40
C MET A 27 0.34 1.43 -0.07
N LEU A 28 -0.53 0.47 0.25
CA LEU A 28 -1.22 0.35 1.52
C LEU A 28 -0.38 -0.45 2.51
N VAL A 29 0.14 0.21 3.54
CA VAL A 29 0.93 -0.38 4.63
C VAL A 29 0.05 -0.55 5.85
N ARG A 30 0.04 -1.74 6.48
CA ARG A 30 -0.80 -2.02 7.65
C ARG A 30 0.00 -2.22 8.94
N GLY A 31 -0.57 -1.84 10.07
CA GLY A 31 -0.02 -2.04 11.41
C GLY A 31 0.93 -0.93 11.85
N ASP A 32 1.47 -1.06 13.07
CA ASP A 32 2.37 -0.08 13.70
C ASP A 32 3.52 -0.75 14.47
N ASP A 33 3.91 -1.96 14.04
CA ASP A 33 5.04 -2.67 14.63
C ASP A 33 6.40 -2.05 14.21
N SER A 34 7.50 -2.52 14.82
CA SER A 34 8.84 -2.01 14.53
C SER A 34 9.23 -2.17 13.06
N ASP A 35 8.76 -3.23 12.42
CA ASP A 35 9.10 -3.54 11.04
C ASP A 35 8.40 -2.53 10.12
N VAL A 36 7.11 -2.26 10.34
CA VAL A 36 6.35 -1.20 9.65
C VAL A 36 7.05 0.15 9.79
N ARG A 37 7.37 0.57 11.02
CA ARG A 37 8.01 1.87 11.27
C ARG A 37 9.36 1.99 10.58
N SER A 38 10.13 0.91 10.52
CA SER A 38 11.42 0.86 9.82
C SER A 38 11.28 0.86 8.29
N PHE A 39 10.18 0.31 7.78
CA PHE A 39 9.89 0.20 6.35
C PHE A 39 9.31 1.50 5.76
N LEU A 40 8.51 2.26 6.51
CA LEU A 40 7.85 3.47 6.01
C LEU A 40 8.79 4.46 5.30
N PRO A 41 10.00 4.79 5.81
CA PRO A 41 10.95 5.64 5.08
C PRO A 41 11.30 5.08 3.71
N ASN A 42 11.51 3.76 3.62
CA ASN A 42 11.87 3.09 2.37
C ASN A 42 10.72 3.10 1.36
N ALA A 43 9.49 2.87 1.84
CA ALA A 43 8.28 2.99 1.03
C ALA A 43 8.11 4.42 0.48
N LEU A 44 8.39 5.43 1.31
CA LEU A 44 8.30 6.83 0.91
C LEU A 44 9.38 7.21 -0.10
N ASP A 45 10.60 6.69 0.04
CA ASP A 45 11.65 6.89 -0.95
C ASP A 45 11.28 6.23 -2.29
N ALA A 46 10.76 5.01 -2.26
CA ALA A 46 10.25 4.33 -3.47
C ALA A 46 9.10 5.08 -4.15
N ALA A 47 8.23 5.73 -3.38
CA ALA A 47 7.15 6.54 -3.93
C ALA A 47 7.65 7.82 -4.61
N LYS A 48 8.85 8.33 -4.27
CA LYS A 48 9.44 9.50 -4.96
C LYS A 48 9.97 9.16 -6.35
N GLU A 49 10.26 7.90 -6.63
CA GLU A 49 10.73 7.42 -7.94
C GLU A 49 9.62 7.49 -9.01
N GLY A 50 8.35 7.55 -8.63
CA GLY A 50 7.20 7.62 -9.55
C GLY A 50 6.38 8.89 -9.38
N THR A 51 5.77 9.37 -10.46
CA THR A 51 4.99 10.63 -10.45
C THR A 51 3.61 10.51 -9.81
N LYS A 52 3.08 9.28 -9.70
CA LYS A 52 1.74 8.99 -9.17
C LYS A 52 1.73 7.88 -8.12
N ARG A 53 2.82 7.75 -7.36
CA ARG A 53 2.91 6.76 -6.29
C ARG A 53 2.56 7.38 -4.95
N VAL A 54 1.76 6.69 -4.15
CA VAL A 54 1.32 7.16 -2.84
C VAL A 54 1.50 6.05 -1.82
N VAL A 55 2.06 6.40 -0.66
CA VAL A 55 2.07 5.51 0.51
C VAL A 55 0.94 5.92 1.45
N VAL A 56 0.06 4.97 1.73
CA VAL A 56 -1.05 5.07 2.68
C VAL A 56 -0.74 4.13 3.84
N TRP A 57 -0.78 4.67 5.06
CA TRP A 57 -0.48 3.94 6.27
C TRP A 57 -1.73 3.77 7.12
N VAL A 58 -2.10 2.52 7.39
CA VAL A 58 -3.25 2.12 8.20
C VAL A 58 -2.73 1.46 9.47
N LYS A 59 -2.57 2.25 10.54
CA LYS A 59 -2.07 1.76 11.84
C LYS A 59 -2.99 0.71 12.45
N GLU A 60 -4.29 0.99 12.42
CA GLU A 60 -5.31 0.14 13.02
C GLU A 60 -5.84 -0.87 12.00
N SER A 61 -5.43 -2.13 12.13
CA SER A 61 -5.88 -3.20 11.23
C SER A 61 -7.39 -3.44 11.26
N SER A 62 -8.08 -3.01 12.33
CA SER A 62 -9.54 -3.03 12.44
C SER A 62 -10.26 -2.13 11.44
N LEU A 63 -9.56 -1.18 10.81
CA LEU A 63 -10.11 -0.37 9.72
C LEU A 63 -10.30 -1.19 8.45
N LEU A 64 -9.64 -2.34 8.31
CA LEU A 64 -9.80 -3.25 7.18
C LEU A 64 -10.74 -4.40 7.55
N SER A 65 -11.75 -4.64 6.72
CA SER A 65 -12.60 -5.82 6.83
C SER A 65 -11.81 -7.11 6.57
N GLU A 66 -12.30 -8.25 7.06
CA GLU A 66 -11.67 -9.55 6.83
C GLU A 66 -11.51 -9.87 5.33
N SER A 67 -12.48 -9.46 4.50
CA SER A 67 -12.42 -9.62 3.04
C SER A 67 -11.27 -8.83 2.43
N GLU A 68 -11.10 -7.58 2.82
CA GLU A 68 -10.03 -6.71 2.29
C GLU A 68 -8.66 -7.15 2.80
N GLN A 69 -8.58 -7.57 4.07
CA GLN A 69 -7.35 -8.15 4.58
C GLN A 69 -6.93 -9.37 3.77
N LYS A 70 -7.88 -10.24 3.41
CA LYS A 70 -7.63 -11.43 2.60
C LYS A 70 -7.32 -11.11 1.14
N GLU A 71 -7.97 -10.11 0.56
CA GLU A 71 -7.76 -9.69 -0.83
C GLU A 71 -6.43 -8.97 -1.01
N LEU A 72 -6.14 -7.99 -0.16
CA LEU A 72 -4.96 -7.15 -0.26
C LEU A 72 -3.72 -7.79 0.34
N PHE A 73 -3.84 -8.57 1.43
CA PHE A 73 -2.67 -9.13 2.11
C PHE A 73 -2.61 -10.67 2.02
N GLY A 74 -3.55 -11.28 1.30
CA GLY A 74 -3.61 -12.74 1.13
C GLY A 74 -3.88 -13.47 2.45
N LYS A 75 -3.51 -14.75 2.49
CA LYS A 75 -3.62 -15.61 3.69
C LYS A 75 -2.38 -15.57 4.60
N GLY A 76 -1.45 -14.63 4.38
CA GLY A 76 -0.15 -14.63 5.04
C GLY A 76 0.02 -13.45 5.98
N GLU A 77 0.21 -13.72 7.27
CA GLU A 77 0.66 -12.72 8.27
C GLU A 77 2.01 -12.05 7.93
N ARG A 78 2.69 -12.52 6.89
CA ARG A 78 3.99 -12.01 6.42
C ARG A 78 3.87 -10.79 5.53
N VAL A 79 2.72 -10.57 4.88
CA VAL A 79 2.51 -9.42 3.99
C VAL A 79 2.20 -8.18 4.84
N LEU A 80 3.04 -7.18 4.71
CA LEU A 80 3.05 -5.96 5.50
C LEU A 80 2.50 -4.75 4.70
N ALA A 81 2.69 -4.76 3.39
CA ALA A 81 2.09 -3.80 2.48
C ALA A 81 1.58 -4.47 1.20
N SER A 82 0.54 -3.88 0.62
CA SER A 82 0.01 -4.23 -0.69
C SER A 82 0.03 -2.99 -1.57
N VAL A 83 0.29 -3.15 -2.85
CA VAL A 83 0.25 -2.08 -3.83
C VAL A 83 -0.96 -2.27 -4.74
N ILE A 84 -1.84 -1.28 -4.71
CA ILE A 84 -3.07 -1.18 -5.47
C ILE A 84 -2.78 -0.33 -6.70
N GLY A 85 -2.99 -0.89 -7.88
CA GLY A 85 -2.85 -0.18 -9.14
C GLY A 85 -4.03 0.76 -9.42
N ILE A 86 -3.95 1.48 -10.54
CA ILE A 86 -4.95 2.51 -10.89
C ILE A 86 -6.34 1.95 -11.22
N ASP A 87 -6.42 0.64 -11.47
CA ASP A 87 -7.66 -0.11 -11.70
C ASP A 87 -8.31 -0.60 -10.39
N GLY A 88 -7.74 -0.24 -9.24
CA GLY A 88 -8.21 -0.63 -7.92
C GLY A 88 -7.82 -2.05 -7.49
N ARG A 89 -6.95 -2.74 -8.24
CA ARG A 89 -6.53 -4.10 -7.93
C ARG A 89 -5.14 -4.15 -7.30
N ALA A 90 -4.97 -5.04 -6.34
CA ALA A 90 -3.65 -5.34 -5.79
C ALA A 90 -2.78 -6.06 -6.85
N GLY A 91 -1.63 -5.49 -7.16
CA GLY A 91 -0.67 -6.04 -8.13
C GLY A 91 0.74 -6.24 -7.57
N GLY A 92 1.05 -5.71 -6.39
CA GLY A 92 2.36 -5.87 -5.73
C GLY A 92 2.24 -6.06 -4.23
N TRP A 93 3.20 -6.75 -3.61
CA TRP A 93 3.19 -7.03 -2.18
C TRP A 93 4.57 -6.90 -1.56
N ILE A 94 4.59 -6.46 -0.30
CA ILE A 94 5.79 -6.38 0.53
C ILE A 94 5.64 -7.32 1.71
N THR A 95 6.66 -8.16 1.90
CA THR A 95 6.74 -9.09 3.02
C THR A 95 7.78 -8.65 4.04
N ARG A 96 7.66 -9.12 5.28
CA ARG A 96 8.57 -8.78 6.40
C ARG A 96 10.06 -9.07 6.13
N ASP A 97 10.39 -9.94 5.18
CA ASP A 97 11.76 -10.27 4.76
C ASP A 97 12.30 -9.38 3.63
N ARG A 98 11.45 -8.53 3.03
CA ARG A 98 11.76 -7.69 1.86
C ARG A 98 11.39 -6.22 2.10
N LEU A 99 12.10 -5.59 3.05
CA LEU A 99 11.78 -4.24 3.54
C LEU A 99 12.70 -3.15 2.97
N ARG A 100 13.43 -3.39 1.88
CA ARG A 100 14.33 -2.38 1.30
C ARG A 100 13.58 -1.44 0.35
N VAL A 101 14.22 -0.32 0.00
CA VAL A 101 13.67 0.66 -0.95
C VAL A 101 13.41 -0.02 -2.31
N GLU A 102 14.35 -0.85 -2.77
CA GLU A 102 14.25 -1.54 -4.06
C GLU A 102 13.08 -2.53 -4.10
N ASP A 103 12.76 -3.17 -2.97
CA ASP A 103 11.60 -4.05 -2.85
C ASP A 103 10.30 -3.25 -2.99
N ALA A 104 10.23 -2.07 -2.39
CA ALA A 104 9.10 -1.16 -2.51
C ALA A 104 8.94 -0.62 -3.94
N VAL A 105 10.04 -0.23 -4.59
CA VAL A 105 10.03 0.19 -6.00
C VAL A 105 9.52 -0.94 -6.90
N PHE A 106 10.01 -2.16 -6.70
CA PHE A 106 9.58 -3.33 -7.44
C PHE A 106 8.08 -3.59 -7.27
N ALA A 107 7.56 -3.55 -6.04
CA ALA A 107 6.13 -3.75 -5.80
C ALA A 107 5.26 -2.65 -6.45
N PHE A 108 5.75 -1.41 -6.52
CA PHE A 108 5.07 -0.36 -7.28
C PHE A 108 5.03 -0.67 -8.77
N SER A 109 6.15 -1.06 -9.36
CA SER A 109 6.24 -1.36 -10.79
C SER A 109 5.38 -2.57 -11.19
N GLU A 110 5.33 -3.63 -10.38
CA GLU A 110 4.45 -4.78 -10.64
C GLU A 110 2.96 -4.37 -10.70
N ALA A 111 2.52 -3.52 -9.76
CA ALA A 111 1.16 -3.02 -9.77
C ALA A 111 0.88 -2.08 -10.94
N GLU A 112 1.86 -1.27 -11.36
CA GLU A 112 1.75 -0.40 -12.53
C GLU A 112 1.65 -1.21 -13.84
N ASP A 113 2.45 -2.27 -13.98
CA ASP A 113 2.46 -3.12 -15.17
C ASP A 113 1.17 -3.93 -15.34
N ILE A 114 0.54 -4.35 -14.23
CA ILE A 114 -0.74 -5.07 -14.27
C ILE A 114 -1.91 -4.14 -14.66
N SER A 115 -1.82 -2.87 -14.29
CA SER A 115 -2.86 -1.87 -14.59
C SER A 115 -2.64 -1.09 -15.90
N ALA A 116 -1.58 -1.39 -16.66
CA ALA A 116 -1.24 -0.79 -17.95
C ALA A 116 -2.02 -1.41 -19.13
#